data_AF-D1ADE3-F1
#
_entry.id   AF-D1ADE3-F1
#
_cell.length_a   1.000
_cell.length_b   1.000
_cell.length_c   1.000
_cell.angle_alpha   90.00
_cell.angle_beta   90.00
_cell.angle_gamma   90.00
#
_symmetry.space_group_name_H-M   'P 1'
#
loop_
_entity.id
_entity.type
_entity.pdbx_description
1 polymer ?
#
loop_
_entity_poly.entity_id
_entity_poly.type
_entity_poly.pdbx_seq_one_letter_code
_entity_poly.pdbx_strand_id
1 'polypeptide(L)'
;MGIQGRIPVEFGQVFPHGVYATGQAEPLTNFDTKRQEIDKDTGLPVWVVDVYDADPAAKHKASAIRVRVIARECPVLPEPVMGPFRPVEFTGMTVTPYVEVSGKNPQGEPITRIAYSYRATGVQAPNTPAAGRGGARPAAGKDAA
;
A
#
# COMPACT_ATOMS: atom_id res chain seq x y z
N MET A 1 21.02 -21.43 7.02
CA MET A 1 20.82 -20.25 6.14
C MET A 1 19.58 -19.52 6.65
N GLY A 2 19.63 -18.18 6.72
CA GLY A 2 18.53 -17.35 7.23
C GLY A 2 17.43 -17.11 6.19
N ILE A 3 16.78 -15.95 6.26
CA ILE A 3 15.73 -15.51 5.32
C ILE A 3 16.24 -15.63 3.87
N GLN A 4 15.45 -16.25 3.00
CA GLN A 4 15.74 -16.39 1.57
C GLN A 4 14.56 -15.88 0.74
N GLY A 5 14.81 -14.91 -0.13
CA GLY A 5 13.78 -14.37 -1.03
C GLY A 5 12.80 -13.42 -0.33
N ARG A 6 11.56 -13.38 -0.85
CA ARG A 6 10.51 -12.49 -0.36
C ARG A 6 9.95 -12.99 0.97
N ILE A 7 9.64 -12.06 1.87
CA ILE A 7 9.12 -12.37 3.21
C ILE A 7 7.59 -12.31 3.16
N PRO A 8 6.86 -13.42 3.43
CA PRO A 8 5.41 -13.38 3.55
C PRO A 8 4.99 -12.54 4.75
N VAL A 9 3.98 -11.70 4.55
CA VAL A 9 3.42 -10.83 5.58
C VAL A 9 1.92 -10.74 5.44
N GLU A 10 1.23 -10.49 6.54
CA GLU A 10 -0.20 -10.18 6.52
C GLU A 10 -0.42 -8.69 6.31
N PHE A 11 -1.53 -8.32 5.67
CA PHE A 11 -1.86 -6.91 5.40
C PHE A 11 -1.82 -6.05 6.67
N GLY A 12 -2.47 -6.48 7.74
CA GLY A 12 -2.53 -5.73 9.00
C GLY A 12 -1.19 -5.62 9.74
N GLN A 13 -0.19 -6.43 9.39
CA GLN A 13 1.18 -6.29 9.92
C GLN A 13 1.95 -5.18 9.20
N VAL A 14 1.63 -4.93 7.93
CA VAL A 14 2.27 -3.89 7.12
C VAL A 14 1.52 -2.55 7.25
N PHE A 15 0.19 -2.61 7.23
CA PHE A 15 -0.70 -1.45 7.21
C PHE A 15 -1.74 -1.54 8.33
N PRO A 16 -1.33 -1.37 9.59
CA PRO A 16 -2.22 -1.52 10.74
C PRO A 16 -3.37 -0.51 10.75
N HIS A 17 -3.19 0.65 10.10
CA HIS A 17 -4.20 1.70 9.98
C HIS A 17 -5.04 1.56 8.70
N GLY A 18 -4.74 0.57 7.86
CA GLY A 18 -5.32 0.42 6.52
C GLY A 18 -4.70 1.39 5.51
N VAL A 19 -5.08 1.21 4.24
CA VAL A 19 -4.62 2.07 3.15
C VAL A 19 -5.76 2.41 2.21
N TYR A 20 -5.60 3.52 1.50
CA TYR A 20 -6.54 3.98 0.50
C TYR A 20 -5.86 4.05 -0.86
N ALA A 21 -6.37 3.35 -1.87
CA ALA A 21 -5.94 3.54 -3.24
C ALA A 21 -6.35 4.93 -3.74
N THR A 22 -5.42 5.60 -4.42
CA THR A 22 -5.58 6.97 -4.94
C THR A 22 -6.03 7.01 -6.39
N GLY A 23 -6.05 5.86 -7.07
CA GLY A 23 -6.44 5.69 -8.47
C GLY A 23 -6.87 4.25 -8.75
N GLN A 24 -7.11 3.92 -10.02
CA GLN A 24 -7.34 2.54 -10.47
C GLN A 24 -6.01 1.75 -10.49
N ALA A 25 -6.10 0.43 -10.63
CA ALA A 25 -4.92 -0.38 -10.89
C ALA A 25 -4.41 -0.12 -12.32
N GLU A 26 -3.10 0.07 -12.46
CA GLU A 26 -2.46 0.37 -13.75
C GLU A 26 -1.44 -0.71 -14.13
N PRO A 27 -1.24 -1.00 -15.42
CA PRO A 27 -0.19 -1.94 -15.83
C PRO A 27 1.19 -1.36 -15.50
N LEU A 28 2.05 -2.14 -14.85
CA LEU A 28 3.44 -1.72 -14.65
C LEU A 28 4.19 -1.81 -15.98
N THR A 29 4.62 -0.68 -16.53
CA THR A 29 5.42 -0.68 -17.76
C THR A 29 6.87 -1.06 -17.46
N ASN A 30 7.38 -2.06 -18.15
CA ASN A 30 8.79 -2.42 -18.17
C ASN A 30 9.59 -1.33 -18.91
N PHE A 31 10.67 -0.86 -18.28
CA PHE A 31 11.45 0.26 -18.81
C PHE A 31 12.17 -0.07 -20.13
N ASP A 32 12.66 -1.29 -20.30
CA ASP A 32 13.48 -1.70 -21.45
C ASP A 32 12.61 -2.05 -22.67
N THR A 33 11.57 -2.84 -22.44
CA THR A 33 10.70 -3.37 -23.52
C THR A 33 9.54 -2.44 -23.86
N LYS A 34 9.24 -1.46 -23.00
CA LYS A 34 8.06 -0.58 -23.09
C LYS A 34 6.72 -1.32 -23.16
N ARG A 35 6.70 -2.59 -22.73
CA ARG A 35 5.50 -3.42 -22.59
C ARG A 35 5.15 -3.59 -21.11
N GLN A 36 3.99 -4.16 -20.82
CA GLN A 36 3.66 -4.51 -19.45
C GLN A 36 4.68 -5.52 -18.89
N GLU A 37 5.12 -5.28 -17.66
CA GLU A 37 6.01 -6.16 -16.90
C GLU A 37 5.30 -7.48 -16.61
N ILE A 38 6.03 -8.58 -16.82
CA ILE A 38 5.60 -9.93 -16.45
C ILE A 38 6.47 -10.42 -15.29
N ASP A 39 5.83 -10.87 -14.21
CA ASP A 39 6.49 -11.44 -13.04
C ASP A 39 7.18 -12.74 -13.41
N LYS A 40 8.50 -12.79 -13.25
CA LYS A 40 9.35 -13.89 -13.71
C LYS A 40 9.04 -15.24 -13.05
N ASP A 41 8.53 -15.21 -11.83
CA ASP A 41 8.26 -16.43 -11.06
C ASP A 41 6.91 -17.05 -11.43
N THR A 42 5.93 -16.23 -11.82
CA THR A 42 4.55 -16.69 -12.05
C THR A 42 4.09 -16.63 -13.51
N GLY A 43 4.76 -15.85 -14.37
CA GLY A 43 4.25 -15.51 -15.71
C GLY A 43 3.04 -14.56 -15.69
N LEU A 44 2.70 -14.05 -14.51
CA LEU A 44 1.72 -13.01 -14.15
C LEU A 44 1.97 -11.63 -14.78
N PRO A 45 1.04 -10.94 -15.47
CA PRO A 45 1.17 -9.49 -15.59
C PRO A 45 1.27 -8.82 -14.22
N VAL A 46 2.11 -7.80 -14.14
CA VAL A 46 2.27 -6.97 -12.94
C VAL A 46 1.41 -5.72 -13.11
N TRP A 47 0.56 -5.50 -12.11
CA TRP A 47 -0.23 -4.30 -11.93
C TRP A 47 0.34 -3.47 -10.78
N VAL A 48 0.06 -2.19 -10.78
CA VAL A 48 0.43 -1.26 -9.73
C VAL A 48 -0.81 -0.62 -9.17
N VAL A 49 -0.89 -0.60 -7.85
CA VAL A 49 -1.86 0.19 -7.10
C VAL A 49 -1.07 1.15 -6.23
N ASP A 50 -1.24 2.44 -6.50
CA ASP A 50 -0.71 3.50 -5.64
C ASP A 50 -1.70 3.74 -4.51
N VAL A 51 -1.19 3.69 -3.28
CA VAL A 51 -1.97 3.80 -2.05
C VAL A 51 -1.41 4.86 -1.12
N TYR A 52 -2.29 5.35 -0.26
CA TYR A 52 -1.98 6.24 0.85
C TYR A 52 -2.16 5.48 2.16
N ASP A 53 -1.11 5.41 2.99
CA ASP A 53 -1.17 4.87 4.34
C ASP A 53 -1.96 5.81 5.26
N ALA A 54 -2.93 5.24 5.98
CA ALA A 54 -3.79 5.98 6.88
C ALA A 54 -3.17 6.24 8.27
N ASP A 55 -1.90 5.86 8.50
CA ASP A 55 -1.19 6.15 9.74
C ASP A 55 -1.04 7.68 9.95
N PRO A 56 -1.66 8.24 11.02
CA PRO A 56 -1.56 9.68 11.31
C PRO A 56 -0.15 10.13 11.72
N ALA A 57 0.73 9.21 12.14
CA ALA A 57 2.11 9.50 12.48
C ALA A 57 3.06 9.47 11.27
N ALA A 58 2.60 8.95 10.11
CA ALA A 58 3.41 8.88 8.91
C ALA A 58 3.67 10.27 8.31
N LYS A 59 4.94 10.54 7.98
CA LYS A 59 5.29 11.75 7.20
C LYS A 59 4.70 11.61 5.80
N HIS A 60 4.21 12.70 5.20
CA HIS A 60 3.55 12.67 3.88
C HIS A 60 4.30 11.90 2.77
N LYS A 61 5.65 11.98 2.74
CA LYS A 61 6.46 11.24 1.76
C LYS A 61 6.49 9.72 2.02
N ALA A 62 6.30 9.29 3.26
CA ALA A 62 6.24 7.88 3.65
C ALA A 62 4.84 7.29 3.47
N SER A 63 3.79 8.12 3.47
CA SER A 63 2.42 7.67 3.29
C SER A 63 2.08 7.25 1.86
N ALA A 64 2.80 7.76 0.85
CA ALA A 64 2.60 7.36 -0.55
C ALA A 64 3.36 6.07 -0.86
N ILE A 65 2.63 4.98 -1.10
CA ILE A 65 3.19 3.63 -1.22
C ILE A 65 2.70 3.00 -2.52
N ARG A 66 3.60 2.29 -3.20
CA ARG A 66 3.31 1.56 -4.43
C ARG A 66 3.29 0.06 -4.15
N VAL A 67 2.16 -0.59 -4.41
CA VAL A 67 2.00 -2.04 -4.27
C VAL A 67 1.92 -2.68 -5.64
N ARG A 68 2.77 -3.68 -5.90
CA ARG A 68 2.74 -4.48 -7.13
C ARG A 68 1.76 -5.65 -6.94
N VAL A 69 0.72 -5.72 -7.75
CA VAL A 69 -0.28 -6.78 -7.70
C VAL A 69 -0.08 -7.72 -8.88
N ILE A 70 0.17 -8.99 -8.61
CA ILE A 70 0.38 -10.01 -9.65
C ILE A 70 -0.93 -10.72 -9.91
N ALA A 71 -1.52 -10.43 -11.06
CA ALA A 71 -2.85 -10.92 -11.43
C ALA A 71 -2.96 -11.08 -12.95
N ARG A 72 -3.73 -12.09 -13.38
CA ARG A 72 -3.99 -12.36 -14.80
C ARG A 72 -4.68 -11.19 -15.50
N GLU A 73 -5.60 -10.54 -14.80
CA GLU A 73 -6.42 -9.43 -15.27
C GLU A 73 -6.23 -8.22 -14.36
N CYS A 74 -6.65 -7.04 -14.84
CA CYS A 74 -6.59 -5.82 -14.06
C CYS A 74 -7.42 -5.96 -12.78
N PRO A 75 -6.83 -5.83 -11.57
CA PRO A 75 -7.58 -5.90 -10.32
C PRO A 75 -8.64 -4.80 -10.26
N VAL A 76 -9.90 -5.20 -10.06
CA VAL A 76 -10.99 -4.25 -9.79
C VAL A 76 -10.85 -3.79 -8.35
N LEU A 77 -10.70 -2.49 -8.16
CA LEU A 77 -10.62 -1.90 -6.83
C LEU A 77 -12.03 -1.62 -6.27
N PRO A 78 -12.20 -1.65 -4.94
CA PRO A 78 -13.43 -1.24 -4.27
C PRO A 78 -13.86 0.18 -4.64
N GLU A 79 -15.14 0.48 -4.41
CA GLU A 79 -15.70 1.81 -4.64
C GLU A 79 -15.14 2.86 -3.66
N PRO A 80 -15.03 4.13 -4.10
CA PRO A 80 -14.51 5.19 -3.24
C PRO A 80 -15.54 5.51 -2.16
N VAL A 81 -15.04 5.73 -0.94
CA VAL A 81 -15.90 6.08 0.22
C VAL A 81 -15.87 7.57 0.54
N MET A 82 -14.81 8.27 0.15
CA MET A 82 -14.66 9.71 0.31
C MET A 82 -13.76 10.29 -0.78
N GLY A 83 -14.27 11.23 -1.59
CA GLY A 83 -13.51 11.79 -2.70
C GLY A 83 -12.91 10.68 -3.61
N PRO A 84 -11.63 10.77 -4.02
CA PRO A 84 -10.99 9.73 -4.83
C PRO A 84 -10.49 8.51 -4.03
N PHE A 85 -10.66 8.48 -2.70
CA PHE A 85 -10.04 7.47 -1.84
C PHE A 85 -10.85 6.18 -1.74
N ARG A 86 -10.24 5.07 -2.17
CA ARG A 86 -10.81 3.73 -2.18
C ARG A 86 -10.16 2.88 -1.09
N PRO A 87 -10.87 2.43 -0.06
CA PRO A 87 -10.27 1.60 0.98
C PRO A 87 -9.95 0.21 0.39
N VAL A 88 -8.72 -0.27 0.57
CA VAL A 88 -8.27 -1.56 0.02
C VAL A 88 -7.55 -2.40 1.05
N GLU A 89 -7.75 -3.70 0.97
CA GLU A 89 -6.92 -4.72 1.61
C GLU A 89 -6.23 -5.56 0.53
N PHE A 90 -4.95 -5.86 0.73
CA PHE A 90 -4.17 -6.71 -0.17
C PHE A 90 -4.05 -8.12 0.40
N THR A 91 -4.12 -9.14 -0.46
CA THR A 91 -3.96 -10.54 -0.07
C THR A 91 -2.70 -11.16 -0.68
N GLY A 92 -2.17 -12.19 -0.02
CA GLY A 92 -0.92 -12.85 -0.44
C GLY A 92 0.27 -11.91 -0.46
N MET A 93 0.36 -11.03 0.55
CA MET A 93 1.38 -10.01 0.61
C MET A 93 2.77 -10.61 0.87
N THR A 94 3.76 -10.03 0.19
CA THR A 94 5.17 -10.30 0.44
C THR A 94 5.94 -8.98 0.37
N VAL A 95 7.00 -8.89 1.16
CA VAL A 95 7.93 -7.75 1.14
C VAL A 95 9.32 -8.21 0.74
N THR A 96 10.04 -7.34 0.03
CA THR A 96 11.46 -7.53 -0.28
C THR A 96 12.24 -6.31 0.17
N PRO A 97 13.17 -6.45 1.13
CA PRO A 97 14.04 -5.35 1.54
C PRO A 97 15.05 -5.04 0.44
N TYR A 98 15.37 -3.76 0.27
CA TYR A 98 16.46 -3.29 -0.59
C TYR A 98 17.15 -2.07 0.02
N VAL A 99 18.40 -1.82 -0.40
CA VAL A 99 19.13 -0.63 0.00
C VAL A 99 18.81 0.49 -0.98
N GLU A 100 18.33 1.60 -0.46
CA GLU A 100 18.06 2.81 -1.22
C GLU A 100 19.06 3.91 -0.82
N VAL A 101 19.58 4.63 -1.81
CA VAL A 101 20.35 5.86 -1.58
C VAL A 101 19.37 7.02 -1.42
N SER A 102 19.20 7.52 -0.19
CA SER A 102 18.29 8.62 0.13
C SER A 102 18.88 10.01 -0.10
N GLY A 103 20.20 10.10 -0.35
CA GLY A 103 20.89 11.36 -0.60
C GLY A 103 22.39 11.26 -0.45
N LYS A 104 23.05 12.41 -0.26
CA LYS A 104 24.48 12.50 0.06
C LYS A 104 24.69 13.35 1.32
N ASN A 105 25.67 13.00 2.15
CA ASN A 105 26.08 13.81 3.30
C ASN A 105 26.91 15.03 2.83
N PRO A 106 27.27 15.99 3.71
CA PRO A 106 28.09 17.15 3.35
C PRO A 106 29.46 16.80 2.75
N GLN A 107 29.98 15.60 3.06
CA GLN A 107 31.24 15.06 2.56
C GLN A 107 31.08 14.37 1.18
N GLY A 108 29.86 14.31 0.64
CA GLY A 108 29.56 13.73 -0.67
C GLY A 108 29.30 12.23 -0.67
N GLU A 109 29.32 11.57 0.49
CA GLU A 109 29.09 10.13 0.62
C GLU A 109 27.60 9.80 0.60
N PRO A 110 27.19 8.65 0.01
CA PRO A 110 25.79 8.27 -0.08
C PRO A 110 25.21 7.94 1.30
N ILE A 111 24.10 8.59 1.63
CA ILE A 111 23.26 8.20 2.76
C ILE A 111 22.34 7.10 2.26
N THR A 112 22.42 5.93 2.88
CA THR A 112 21.61 4.77 2.53
C THR A 112 20.63 4.40 3.63
N ARG A 113 19.50 3.80 3.24
CA ARG A 113 18.50 3.26 4.15
C ARG A 113 17.97 1.93 3.61
N ILE A 114 17.41 1.13 4.51
CA ILE A 114 16.60 -0.02 4.11
C ILE A 114 15.21 0.50 3.70
N ALA A 115 14.77 0.10 2.52
CA ALA A 115 13.44 0.32 2.01
C ALA A 115 12.81 -1.03 1.64
N TYR A 116 11.49 -1.03 1.40
CA TYR A 116 10.74 -2.24 1.10
C TYR A 116 9.96 -2.07 -0.19
N SER A 117 9.98 -3.11 -1.02
CA SER A 117 9.02 -3.26 -2.11
C SER A 117 7.89 -4.18 -1.65
N TYR A 118 6.66 -3.80 -2.00
CA TYR A 118 5.45 -4.52 -1.63
C TYR A 118 4.89 -5.24 -2.85
N ARG A 119 4.61 -6.53 -2.69
CA ARG A 119 3.95 -7.37 -3.70
C ARG A 119 2.73 -8.03 -3.07
N ALA A 120 1.65 -8.14 -3.83
CA ALA A 120 0.42 -8.83 -3.47
C ALA A 120 -0.07 -9.70 -4.64
N THR A 121 -0.99 -10.62 -4.38
CA THR A 121 -1.64 -11.45 -5.41
C THR A 121 -3.12 -11.15 -5.58
N GLY A 122 -3.70 -10.35 -4.69
CA GLY A 122 -5.10 -9.94 -4.77
C GLY A 122 -5.38 -8.63 -4.06
N VAL A 123 -6.55 -8.06 -4.36
CA VAL A 123 -7.08 -6.85 -3.75
C VAL A 123 -8.55 -7.10 -3.41
N GLN A 124 -9.00 -6.63 -2.26
CA GLN A 124 -10.38 -6.73 -1.81
C GLN A 124 -10.80 -5.48 -1.03
N ALA A 125 -12.11 -5.34 -0.81
CA ALA A 125 -12.63 -4.38 0.16
C ALA A 125 -12.23 -4.80 1.57
N PRO A 126 -11.91 -3.86 2.49
CA PRO A 126 -11.55 -4.24 3.84
C PRO A 126 -12.63 -5.03 4.54
N ASN A 127 -12.25 -6.07 5.27
CA ASN A 127 -13.19 -6.95 5.96
C ASN A 127 -13.61 -6.43 7.34
N THR A 128 -13.23 -5.19 7.67
CA THR A 128 -13.63 -4.53 8.91
C THR A 128 -14.94 -3.77 8.69
N PRO A 129 -15.96 -3.94 9.57
CA PRO A 129 -17.12 -3.07 9.55
C PRO A 129 -16.61 -1.65 9.79
N ALA A 130 -16.90 -0.74 8.86
CA ALA A 130 -16.47 0.65 8.85
C ALA A 130 -16.32 1.21 10.27
N ALA A 131 -15.07 1.31 10.76
CA ALA A 131 -14.74 2.06 11.96
C ALA A 131 -14.93 3.55 11.64
N GLY A 132 -16.18 4.00 11.68
CA GLY A 132 -16.57 5.33 11.21
C GLY A 132 -18.03 5.72 11.40
N ARG A 133 -18.85 4.92 12.10
CA ARG A 133 -20.14 5.37 12.64
C ARG A 133 -20.08 5.26 14.17
N GLY A 134 -19.89 6.38 14.85
CA GLY A 134 -19.99 6.39 16.31
C GLY A 134 -19.20 7.45 17.08
N GLY A 135 -18.94 8.63 16.51
CA GLY A 135 -18.52 9.81 17.26
C GLY A 135 -19.70 10.72 17.59
N ALA A 136 -20.84 10.17 18.02
CA ALA A 136 -21.94 10.98 18.54
C ALA A 136 -21.53 11.49 19.93
N ARG A 137 -20.98 12.71 19.95
CA ARG A 137 -20.80 13.50 21.17
C ARG A 137 -22.16 13.54 21.88
N PRO A 138 -22.31 13.08 23.14
CA PRO A 138 -23.57 13.26 23.84
C PRO A 138 -23.82 14.77 23.96
N ALA A 139 -24.92 15.24 23.39
CA ALA A 139 -25.39 16.59 23.59
C ALA A 139 -25.60 16.80 25.10
N ALA A 140 -24.89 17.77 25.67
CA ALA A 140 -25.08 18.17 27.06
C ALA A 140 -26.54 18.62 27.22
N GLY A 141 -27.30 17.83 27.96
CA GLY A 141 -28.66 18.16 28.39
C GLY A 141 -28.62 19.44 29.22
N LYS A 142 -29.47 20.37 28.81
CA LYS A 142 -29.76 21.63 29.46
C LYS A 142 -30.78 21.34 30.55
N ASP A 143 -30.35 21.32 31.82
CA ASP A 143 -31.29 21.38 32.95
C ASP A 143 -31.27 22.77 33.56
N ALA A 144 -32.44 23.40 33.45
CA ALA A 144 -32.87 24.55 34.20
C ALA A 144 -33.72 24.03 35.37
N ALA A 145 -33.38 24.43 36.59
CA ALA A 145 -34.28 24.58 37.74
C ALA A 145 -33.60 25.49 38.76
#